data_AF-A0A4U0V0P5-F1
#
_entry.id   AF-A0A4U0V0P5-F1
#
_cell.length_a   1.000
_cell.length_b   1.000
_cell.length_c   1.000
_cell.angle_alpha   90.00
_cell.angle_beta   90.00
_cell.angle_gamma   90.00
#
_symmetry.space_group_name_H-M   'P 1'
#
loop_
_entity.id
_entity.type
_entity.pdbx_description
1 polymer ?
#
loop_
_entity_poly.entity_id
_entity_poly.type
_entity_poly.pdbx_seq_one_letter_code
_entity_poly.pdbx_strand_id
1 'polypeptide(L)'
;MFASLRTTSARSTTFTSTVTKAFRPFSTTYTLRMPEQLTAQEVNSKTDPSVAKQWDNDVSAEKKFGDFYAIADKLKIGLLGTLREGTGPVHRSMAVAKRTGPDFLFLANAHSQKFNDIEKHPEAVTITFQNSSTQDWVSITGKAVTTSNEDPRIKEIWSRGTSAWFGDLGDGVHTGKPEDPRMKLIEIQSKYISYWKAEVSALGFGREVIGAIVTGGVANTGALREMKEDEIKQARSSDSSMSS
;
A
#
# COMPACT_ATOMS: atom_id res chain seq x y z
N MET A 1 -14.76 -52.11 -47.20
CA MET A 1 -13.90 -53.32 -47.14
C MET A 1 -13.56 -53.57 -45.69
N PHE A 2 -14.05 -54.68 -45.15
CA PHE A 2 -13.79 -55.17 -43.80
C PHE A 2 -12.51 -56.03 -43.78
N ALA A 3 -11.66 -55.86 -42.77
CA ALA A 3 -10.67 -56.84 -42.30
C ALA A 3 -10.34 -56.47 -40.84
N SER A 4 -10.93 -57.12 -39.84
CA SER A 4 -10.60 -58.43 -39.24
C SER A 4 -9.40 -58.39 -38.29
N LEU A 5 -9.70 -58.72 -37.03
CA LEU A 5 -8.83 -58.80 -35.86
C LEU A 5 -7.65 -59.77 -36.03
N ARG A 6 -6.54 -59.48 -35.34
CA ARG A 6 -5.76 -60.49 -34.59
C ARG A 6 -5.29 -59.95 -33.25
N THR A 7 -5.73 -60.65 -32.22
CA THR A 7 -5.34 -60.57 -30.81
C THR A 7 -3.91 -61.09 -30.62
N THR A 8 -3.08 -60.38 -29.84
CA THR A 8 -1.88 -60.96 -29.23
C THR A 8 -1.87 -60.61 -27.74
N SER A 9 -1.75 -61.65 -26.92
CA SER A 9 -1.76 -61.56 -25.47
C SER A 9 -0.41 -61.04 -24.98
N ALA A 10 -0.39 -60.03 -24.13
CA ALA A 10 0.78 -59.63 -23.38
C ALA A 10 0.55 -59.90 -21.90
N ARG A 11 1.45 -60.71 -21.32
CA ARG A 11 1.48 -61.14 -19.92
C ARG A 11 1.59 -59.93 -18.99
N SER A 12 0.78 -59.92 -17.95
CA SER A 12 0.89 -59.01 -16.81
C SER A 12 2.07 -59.44 -15.94
N THR A 13 3.06 -58.56 -15.79
CA THR A 13 4.13 -58.69 -14.80
C THR A 13 3.86 -57.68 -13.70
N THR A 14 3.29 -58.13 -12.59
CA THR A 14 3.05 -57.31 -11.41
C THR A 14 4.39 -57.02 -10.73
N PHE A 15 4.88 -55.78 -10.85
CA PHE A 15 6.02 -55.29 -10.08
C PHE A 15 5.50 -54.71 -8.76
N THR A 16 5.57 -55.49 -7.67
CA THR A 16 5.36 -54.98 -6.32
C THR A 16 6.60 -54.19 -5.89
N SER A 17 6.53 -52.87 -5.97
CA SER A 17 7.48 -51.95 -5.35
C SER A 17 7.01 -51.62 -3.94
N THR A 18 7.67 -52.17 -2.93
CA THR A 18 7.47 -51.79 -1.53
C THR A 18 8.19 -50.47 -1.29
N VAL A 19 7.48 -49.34 -1.43
CA VAL A 19 8.01 -48.02 -1.05
C VAL A 19 7.86 -47.86 0.46
N THR A 20 8.91 -48.13 1.21
CA THR A 20 8.99 -47.81 2.64
C THR A 20 9.13 -46.29 2.78
N LYS A 21 8.01 -45.58 2.96
CA LYS A 21 8.00 -44.14 3.22
C LYS A 21 8.50 -43.89 4.64
N ALA A 22 9.78 -43.55 4.80
CA ALA A 22 10.34 -43.13 6.07
C ALA A 22 9.63 -41.85 6.54
N PHE A 23 8.76 -41.97 7.55
CA PHE A 23 8.13 -40.85 8.22
C PHE A 23 9.17 -40.21 9.14
N ARG A 24 9.77 -39.09 8.71
CA ARG A 24 10.53 -38.23 9.61
C ARG A 24 9.54 -37.30 10.30
N PRO A 25 9.33 -37.39 11.63
CA PRO A 25 8.57 -36.36 12.32
C PRO A 25 9.39 -35.06 12.27
N PHE A 26 8.91 -34.08 11.51
CA PHE A 26 9.37 -32.71 11.65
C PHE A 26 8.88 -32.20 13.01
N SER A 27 9.74 -32.33 14.03
CA SER A 27 9.51 -31.66 15.30
C SER A 27 9.84 -30.17 15.11
N THR A 28 8.84 -29.39 14.72
CA THR A 28 8.96 -27.93 14.80
C THR A 28 8.77 -27.55 16.26
N THR A 29 9.87 -27.42 16.98
CA THR A 29 9.86 -26.83 18.32
C THR A 29 9.51 -25.35 18.16
N TYR A 30 8.23 -25.02 18.26
CA TYR A 30 7.81 -23.64 18.50
C TYR A 30 8.24 -23.31 19.94
N THR A 31 9.45 -22.76 20.11
CA THR A 31 9.82 -22.15 21.38
C THR A 31 8.82 -21.04 21.66
N LEU A 32 8.05 -21.24 22.71
CA LEU A 32 7.08 -20.30 23.25
C LEU A 32 7.89 -19.09 23.77
N ARG A 33 8.24 -18.16 22.89
CA ARG A 33 8.83 -16.89 23.29
C ARG A 33 7.73 -16.10 23.98
N MET A 34 7.80 -16.04 25.31
CA MET A 34 7.00 -15.12 26.09
C MET A 34 7.29 -13.69 25.61
N PRO A 35 6.28 -12.80 25.57
CA PRO A 35 6.51 -11.39 25.28
C PRO A 35 7.54 -10.86 26.28
N GLU A 36 8.54 -10.17 25.75
CA GLU A 36 9.67 -9.62 26.50
C GLU A 36 9.18 -8.75 27.67
N GLN A 37 9.74 -8.95 28.86
CA GLN A 37 9.40 -8.14 30.03
C GLN A 37 9.80 -6.68 29.80
N LEU A 38 8.89 -5.76 30.11
CA LEU A 38 9.10 -4.32 29.96
C LEU A 38 10.17 -3.84 30.94
N THR A 39 11.16 -3.08 30.46
CA THR A 39 12.08 -2.35 31.33
C THR A 39 11.51 -0.98 31.70
N ALA A 40 11.92 -0.45 32.86
CA ALA A 40 11.50 0.89 33.32
C ALA A 40 12.01 2.03 32.41
N GLN A 41 13.04 1.75 31.61
CA GLN A 41 13.60 2.66 30.61
C GLN A 41 12.75 2.68 29.33
N GLU A 42 12.15 1.55 28.94
CA GLU A 42 11.29 1.45 27.74
C GLU A 42 9.89 1.99 28.00
N VAL A 43 9.35 1.80 29.21
CA VAL A 43 7.97 2.19 29.56
C VAL A 43 7.92 2.84 30.94
N ASN A 44 7.42 4.07 31.00
CA ASN A 44 7.11 4.76 32.25
C ASN A 44 5.79 5.54 32.12
N SER A 45 5.33 6.17 33.21
CA SER A 45 4.05 6.90 33.25
C SER A 45 3.97 8.15 32.36
N LYS A 46 5.06 8.49 31.67
CA LYS A 46 5.16 9.64 30.76
C LYS A 46 5.50 9.24 29.32
N THR A 47 5.61 7.94 29.00
CA THR A 47 5.84 7.46 27.64
C THR A 47 4.61 6.74 27.09
N ASP A 48 4.44 6.76 25.76
CA ASP A 48 3.48 5.89 25.08
C ASP A 48 4.16 4.55 24.76
N PRO A 49 3.90 3.47 25.52
CA PRO A 49 4.54 2.18 25.29
C PRO A 49 4.22 1.56 23.93
N SER A 50 3.00 1.79 23.41
CA SER A 50 2.55 1.19 22.15
C SER A 50 3.32 1.74 20.96
N VAL A 51 3.67 3.02 21.03
CA VAL A 51 4.53 3.69 20.07
C VAL A 51 5.98 3.30 20.34
N ALA A 52 6.47 3.44 21.57
CA ALA A 52 7.89 3.21 21.90
C ALA A 52 8.39 1.80 21.53
N LYS A 53 7.58 0.75 21.72
CA LYS A 53 7.94 -0.65 21.37
C LYS A 53 7.95 -0.92 19.87
N GLN A 54 7.21 -0.14 19.08
CA GLN A 54 7.03 -0.38 17.63
C GLN A 54 7.76 0.66 16.78
N TRP A 55 8.20 1.77 17.37
CA TRP A 55 8.88 2.84 16.66
C TRP A 55 10.26 2.37 16.18
N ASP A 56 10.47 2.39 14.87
CA ASP A 56 11.66 1.82 14.23
C ASP A 56 12.42 2.90 13.46
N ASN A 57 13.47 3.43 14.11
CA ASN A 57 14.39 4.43 13.56
C ASN A 57 15.61 3.83 12.87
N ASP A 58 15.93 2.56 13.13
CA ASP A 58 17.23 1.96 12.79
C ASP A 58 17.24 1.29 11.41
N VAL A 59 16.07 1.21 10.77
CA VAL A 59 15.93 0.67 9.41
C VAL A 59 16.41 1.64 8.33
N SER A 60 17.11 1.09 7.34
CA SER A 60 17.64 1.85 6.20
C SER A 60 16.54 2.55 5.39
N ALA A 61 16.89 3.68 4.78
CA ALA A 61 15.97 4.43 3.90
C ALA A 61 15.40 3.54 2.78
N GLU A 62 16.23 2.73 2.13
CA GLU A 62 15.81 1.80 1.09
C GLU A 62 14.67 0.88 1.56
N LYS A 63 14.81 0.30 2.75
CA LYS A 63 13.79 -0.57 3.34
C LYS A 63 12.55 0.23 3.77
N LYS A 64 12.72 1.45 4.29
CA LYS A 64 11.60 2.34 4.63
C LYS A 64 10.72 2.61 3.41
N PHE A 65 11.33 3.06 2.31
CA PHE A 65 10.63 3.37 1.07
C PHE A 65 10.09 2.11 0.38
N GLY A 66 10.85 1.00 0.36
CA GLY A 66 10.39 -0.26 -0.21
C GLY A 66 9.12 -0.80 0.45
N ASP A 67 9.05 -0.75 1.78
CA ASP A 67 7.85 -1.14 2.53
C ASP A 67 6.67 -0.20 2.24
N PHE A 68 6.91 1.11 2.27
CA PHE A 68 5.89 2.11 1.94
C PHE A 68 5.31 1.91 0.53
N TYR A 69 6.18 1.73 -0.48
CA TYR A 69 5.78 1.49 -1.86
C TYR A 69 4.94 0.22 -1.99
N ALA A 70 5.35 -0.87 -1.34
CA ALA A 70 4.62 -2.12 -1.35
C ALA A 70 3.20 -1.97 -0.78
N ILE A 71 3.02 -1.20 0.29
CA ILE A 71 1.69 -0.94 0.88
C ILE A 71 0.85 -0.08 -0.06
N ALA A 72 1.38 1.07 -0.47
CA ALA A 72 0.65 2.05 -1.29
C ALA A 72 0.25 1.47 -2.66
N ASP A 73 1.16 0.77 -3.33
CA ASP A 73 0.90 0.17 -4.65
C ASP A 73 -0.12 -0.96 -4.59
N LYS A 74 -0.24 -1.65 -3.46
CA LYS A 74 -1.22 -2.72 -3.27
C LYS A 74 -2.62 -2.19 -3.04
N LEU A 75 -2.77 -1.09 -2.29
CA LEU A 75 -4.09 -0.63 -1.83
C LEU A 75 -4.89 0.11 -2.91
N LYS A 76 -4.24 0.66 -3.96
CA LYS A 76 -4.81 1.28 -5.18
C LYS A 76 -5.78 2.46 -4.98
N ILE A 77 -6.48 2.54 -3.86
CA ILE A 77 -7.43 3.57 -3.47
C ILE A 77 -6.95 4.11 -2.13
N GLY A 78 -6.71 5.42 -2.09
CA GLY A 78 -6.41 6.16 -0.87
C GLY A 78 -7.52 7.17 -0.57
N LEU A 79 -7.56 7.67 0.66
CA LEU A 79 -8.38 8.83 0.99
C LEU A 79 -7.55 10.10 0.77
N LEU A 80 -7.90 10.87 -0.25
CA LEU A 80 -7.32 12.19 -0.48
C LEU A 80 -8.01 13.21 0.44
N GLY A 81 -7.25 13.79 1.36
CA GLY A 81 -7.65 14.91 2.20
C GLY A 81 -7.26 16.25 1.59
N THR A 82 -8.17 17.21 1.63
CA THR A 82 -7.92 18.62 1.30
C THR A 82 -8.48 19.50 2.42
N LEU A 83 -7.87 20.67 2.64
CA LEU A 83 -8.41 21.66 3.57
C LEU A 83 -9.47 22.52 2.87
N ARG A 84 -10.70 22.54 3.41
CA ARG A 84 -11.78 23.40 2.92
C ARG A 84 -12.03 24.56 3.86
N GLU A 85 -11.93 25.78 3.36
CA GLU A 85 -12.25 26.99 4.12
C GLU A 85 -13.64 26.91 4.76
N GLY A 86 -13.73 27.31 6.04
CA GLY A 86 -14.96 27.27 6.83
C GLY A 86 -15.47 25.87 7.21
N THR A 87 -14.91 24.79 6.65
CA THR A 87 -15.31 23.40 6.95
C THR A 87 -14.23 22.63 7.71
N GLY A 88 -12.96 22.83 7.37
CA GLY A 88 -11.84 22.01 7.85
C GLY A 88 -11.44 20.89 6.87
N PRO A 89 -10.71 19.87 7.34
CA PRO A 89 -10.25 18.76 6.50
C PRO A 89 -11.40 17.93 5.95
N VAL A 90 -11.41 17.68 4.64
CA VAL A 90 -12.40 16.84 3.98
C VAL A 90 -11.68 15.73 3.21
N HIS A 91 -12.05 14.47 3.46
CA HIS A 91 -11.43 13.30 2.83
C HIS A 91 -12.38 12.65 1.82
N ARG A 92 -11.83 12.02 0.79
CA ARG A 92 -12.60 11.26 -0.20
C ARG A 92 -11.77 10.15 -0.82
N SER A 93 -12.39 9.01 -1.09
CA SER A 93 -11.76 7.92 -1.82
C SER A 93 -11.34 8.37 -3.22
N MET A 94 -10.10 8.10 -3.57
CA MET A 94 -9.49 8.41 -4.86
C MET A 94 -8.65 7.22 -5.31
N ALA A 95 -8.85 6.77 -6.55
CA ALA A 95 -7.98 5.78 -7.17
C ALA A 95 -6.65 6.43 -7.55
N VAL A 96 -5.54 5.85 -7.08
CA VAL A 96 -4.19 6.26 -7.48
C VAL A 96 -3.98 5.82 -8.92
N ALA A 97 -3.78 6.76 -9.83
CA ALA A 97 -3.50 6.45 -11.23
C ALA A 97 -2.08 5.88 -11.38
N LYS A 98 -1.11 6.52 -10.70
CA LYS A 98 0.29 6.06 -10.65
C LYS A 98 0.97 6.61 -9.40
N ARG A 99 1.90 5.85 -8.83
CA ARG A 99 2.90 6.35 -7.88
C ARG A 99 4.22 6.54 -8.62
N THR A 100 4.90 7.65 -8.39
CA THR A 100 6.22 7.96 -8.97
C THR A 100 7.14 8.30 -7.82
N GLY A 101 8.08 7.40 -7.50
CA GLY A 101 8.85 7.48 -6.26
C GLY A 101 7.93 7.67 -5.04
N PRO A 102 8.14 8.70 -4.22
CA PRO A 102 7.29 8.98 -3.06
C PRO A 102 6.00 9.74 -3.37
N ASP A 103 5.76 10.12 -4.63
CA ASP A 103 4.66 11.00 -5.03
C ASP A 103 3.51 10.24 -5.71
N PHE A 104 2.35 10.87 -5.76
CA PHE A 104 1.12 10.24 -6.25
C PHE A 104 0.44 11.07 -7.33
N LEU A 105 0.04 10.40 -8.40
CA LEU A 105 -0.70 10.97 -9.51
C LEU A 105 -2.15 10.48 -9.48
N PHE A 106 -3.08 11.42 -9.65
CA PHE A 106 -4.51 11.19 -9.74
C PHE A 106 -5.07 11.87 -10.98
N LEU A 107 -6.04 11.21 -11.63
CA LEU A 107 -6.86 11.84 -12.66
C LEU A 107 -8.21 12.24 -12.05
N ALA A 108 -8.66 13.45 -12.31
CA ALA A 108 -9.91 13.96 -11.77
C ALA A 108 -10.62 14.91 -12.73
N ASN A 109 -11.94 15.02 -12.58
CA ASN A 109 -12.74 15.97 -13.33
C ASN A 109 -12.56 17.39 -12.74
N ALA A 110 -12.18 18.35 -13.57
CA ALA A 110 -11.90 19.75 -13.26
C ALA A 110 -13.01 20.45 -12.46
N HIS A 111 -14.27 20.03 -12.64
CA HIS A 111 -15.43 20.59 -11.95
C HIS A 111 -15.63 20.06 -10.52
N SER A 112 -14.72 19.23 -10.02
CA SER A 112 -14.78 18.72 -8.64
C SER A 112 -14.39 19.79 -7.63
N GLN A 113 -15.16 19.94 -6.55
CA GLN A 113 -14.90 20.91 -5.47
C GLN A 113 -13.48 20.82 -4.85
N LYS A 114 -12.82 19.66 -4.95
CA LYS A 114 -11.45 19.47 -4.47
C LYS A 114 -10.44 20.40 -5.16
N PHE A 115 -10.69 20.82 -6.39
CA PHE A 115 -9.83 21.77 -7.09
C PHE A 115 -9.87 23.14 -6.42
N ASN A 116 -11.04 23.61 -5.98
CA ASN A 116 -11.16 24.86 -5.20
C ASN A 116 -10.44 24.75 -3.85
N ASP A 117 -10.55 23.60 -3.18
CA ASP A 117 -9.84 23.34 -1.92
C ASP A 117 -8.30 23.38 -2.15
N ILE A 118 -7.82 22.73 -3.21
CA ILE A 118 -6.39 22.64 -3.57
C ILE A 118 -5.83 23.99 -4.04
N GLU A 119 -6.57 24.77 -4.82
CA GLU A 119 -6.11 26.07 -5.32
C GLU A 119 -5.84 27.05 -4.17
N LYS A 120 -6.71 27.04 -3.15
CA LYS A 120 -6.57 27.91 -1.98
C LYS A 120 -5.51 27.42 -1.00
N HIS A 121 -5.39 26.10 -0.82
CA HIS A 121 -4.49 25.49 0.15
C HIS A 121 -3.66 24.35 -0.46
N PRO A 122 -2.80 24.64 -1.45
CA PRO A 122 -2.05 23.60 -2.15
C PRO A 122 -1.07 22.87 -1.23
N GLU A 123 -0.62 23.51 -0.15
CA GLU A 123 0.32 22.96 0.83
C GLU A 123 -0.36 22.10 1.92
N ALA A 124 -1.69 21.97 1.90
CA ALA A 124 -2.48 21.30 2.95
C ALA A 124 -3.28 20.12 2.38
N VAL A 125 -2.56 19.12 1.85
CA VAL A 125 -3.14 17.88 1.33
C VAL A 125 -2.57 16.66 2.02
N THR A 126 -3.42 15.65 2.18
CA THR A 126 -3.04 14.36 2.76
C THR A 126 -3.51 13.21 1.88
N ILE A 127 -2.80 12.08 1.96
CA ILE A 127 -3.29 10.81 1.42
C ILE A 127 -3.16 9.79 2.56
N THR A 128 -4.22 9.05 2.81
CA THR A 128 -4.16 7.92 3.75
C THR A 128 -4.55 6.62 3.09
N PHE A 129 -3.87 5.54 3.46
CA PHE A 129 -4.20 4.18 3.08
C PHE A 129 -4.42 3.33 4.34
N GLN A 130 -5.38 2.42 4.28
CA GLN A 130 -5.66 1.44 5.33
C GLN A 130 -5.88 0.08 4.69
N ASN A 131 -5.14 -0.93 5.14
CA ASN A 131 -5.36 -2.32 4.76
C ASN A 131 -6.17 -3.02 5.86
N SER A 132 -7.47 -3.21 5.65
CA SER A 132 -8.31 -3.87 6.66
C SER A 132 -7.97 -5.35 6.92
N SER A 133 -7.17 -5.99 6.06
CA SER A 133 -6.77 -7.40 6.22
C SER A 133 -5.51 -7.55 7.07
N THR A 134 -4.51 -6.69 6.88
CA THR A 134 -3.23 -6.74 7.61
C THR A 134 -3.13 -5.69 8.71
N GLN A 135 -4.03 -4.71 8.73
CA GLN A 135 -3.98 -3.48 9.54
C GLN A 135 -2.87 -2.50 9.15
N ASP A 136 -2.08 -2.78 8.09
CA ASP A 136 -1.08 -1.83 7.58
C ASP A 136 -1.76 -0.50 7.23
N TRP A 137 -1.11 0.60 7.57
CA TRP A 137 -1.62 1.93 7.25
C TRP A 137 -0.48 2.86 6.86
N VAL A 138 -0.82 3.84 6.02
CA VAL A 138 0.09 4.89 5.60
C VAL A 138 -0.64 6.22 5.69
N SER A 139 0.05 7.24 6.19
CA SER A 139 -0.37 8.63 6.17
C SER A 139 0.70 9.48 5.51
N ILE A 140 0.32 10.20 4.46
CA ILE A 140 1.17 11.10 3.70
C ILE A 140 0.63 12.51 3.87
N THR A 141 1.51 13.46 4.19
CA THR A 141 1.26 14.89 4.08
C THR A 141 2.12 15.45 2.95
N GLY A 142 1.54 16.32 2.13
CA GLY A 142 2.24 16.83 0.96
C GLY A 142 1.69 18.14 0.42
N LYS A 143 2.14 18.46 -0.78
CA LYS A 143 1.69 19.58 -1.60
C LYS A 143 0.99 19.05 -2.85
N ALA A 144 -0.12 19.65 -3.23
CA ALA A 144 -0.78 19.37 -4.49
C ALA A 144 -0.31 20.34 -5.59
N VAL A 145 0.01 19.77 -6.76
CA VAL A 145 0.21 20.47 -8.02
C VAL A 145 -0.84 19.96 -8.99
N THR A 146 -1.55 20.86 -9.67
CA THR A 146 -2.55 20.46 -10.66
C THR A 146 -2.20 21.01 -12.03
N THR A 147 -2.36 20.18 -13.06
CA THR A 147 -2.16 20.59 -14.45
C THR A 147 -3.43 20.35 -15.26
N SER A 148 -3.53 21.02 -16.40
CA SER A 148 -4.63 20.92 -17.34
C SER A 148 -4.52 19.66 -18.20
N ASN A 149 -5.45 19.49 -19.14
CA ASN A 149 -5.52 18.29 -19.97
C ASN A 149 -4.34 18.13 -20.93
N GLU A 150 -3.61 19.21 -21.19
CA GLU A 150 -2.44 19.25 -22.08
C GLU A 150 -1.19 18.58 -21.46
N ASP A 151 -1.22 18.20 -20.18
CA ASP A 151 -0.12 17.48 -19.54
C ASP A 151 0.03 16.08 -20.16
N PRO A 152 1.18 15.77 -20.79
CA PRO A 152 1.37 14.50 -21.50
C PRO A 152 1.26 13.28 -20.57
N ARG A 153 1.54 13.44 -19.26
CA ARG A 153 1.44 12.37 -18.27
C ARG A 153 0.01 11.83 -18.14
N ILE A 154 -1.01 12.62 -18.48
CA ILE A 154 -2.40 12.15 -18.49
C ILE A 154 -2.55 10.96 -19.44
N LYS A 155 -1.97 11.02 -20.64
CA LYS A 155 -2.02 9.93 -21.63
C LYS A 155 -1.30 8.69 -21.14
N GLU A 156 -0.20 8.86 -20.40
CA GLU A 156 0.61 7.77 -19.87
C GLU A 156 -0.09 7.01 -18.74
N ILE A 157 -0.79 7.71 -17.85
CA ILE A 157 -1.39 7.12 -16.65
C ILE A 157 -2.88 6.82 -16.79
N TRP A 158 -3.53 7.34 -17.84
CA TRP A 158 -4.92 7.04 -18.11
C TRP A 158 -5.10 5.55 -18.38
N SER A 159 -6.22 5.02 -17.90
CA SER A 159 -6.66 3.66 -18.18
C SER A 159 -8.12 3.67 -18.61
N ARG A 160 -8.55 2.62 -19.30
CA ARG A 160 -9.97 2.45 -19.70
C ARG A 160 -10.93 2.51 -18.51
N GLY A 161 -10.50 2.12 -17.32
CA GLY A 161 -11.32 2.25 -16.10
C GLY A 161 -11.60 3.70 -15.71
N THR A 162 -10.77 4.65 -16.14
CA THR A 162 -10.92 6.09 -15.85
C THR A 162 -12.15 6.66 -16.55
N SER A 163 -12.43 6.26 -17.80
CA SER A 163 -13.55 6.82 -18.56
C SER A 163 -14.92 6.53 -17.94
N ALA A 164 -15.03 5.46 -17.14
CA ALA A 164 -16.26 5.10 -16.43
C ALA A 164 -16.75 6.20 -15.47
N TRP A 165 -15.86 7.10 -15.04
CA TRP A 165 -16.18 8.19 -14.10
C TRP A 165 -16.47 9.54 -14.77
N PHE A 166 -16.25 9.65 -16.09
CA PHE A 166 -16.42 10.90 -16.82
C PHE A 166 -17.72 10.96 -17.62
N GLY A 167 -18.19 9.81 -18.10
CA GLY A 167 -19.30 9.72 -19.04
C GLY A 167 -18.94 10.31 -20.42
N ASP A 168 -19.40 9.66 -21.48
CA ASP A 168 -19.33 10.20 -22.84
C ASP A 168 -20.59 11.02 -23.11
N LEU A 169 -20.44 12.30 -23.48
CA LEU A 169 -21.57 13.17 -23.81
C LEU A 169 -22.06 13.00 -25.26
N GLY A 170 -21.34 12.24 -26.10
CA GLY A 170 -21.67 12.02 -27.51
C GLY A 170 -21.40 13.22 -28.42
N ASP A 171 -20.73 14.26 -27.92
CA ASP A 171 -20.40 15.48 -28.67
C ASP A 171 -19.02 15.41 -29.37
N GLY A 172 -18.32 14.29 -29.22
CA GLY A 172 -16.98 14.07 -29.79
C GLY A 172 -15.84 14.75 -29.02
N VAL A 173 -16.13 15.53 -27.97
CA VAL A 173 -15.16 16.28 -27.17
C VAL A 173 -15.08 15.71 -25.75
N HIS A 174 -16.22 15.55 -25.10
CA HIS A 174 -16.34 15.09 -23.71
C HIS A 174 -16.54 13.58 -23.66
N THR A 175 -15.48 12.85 -23.98
CA THR A 175 -15.52 11.39 -24.22
C THR A 175 -15.00 10.54 -23.04
N GLY A 176 -14.47 11.16 -21.99
CA GLY A 176 -13.77 10.48 -20.88
C GLY A 176 -12.42 9.86 -21.26
N LYS A 177 -11.95 10.10 -22.49
CA LYS A 177 -10.61 9.73 -22.98
C LYS A 177 -9.56 10.72 -22.47
N PRO A 178 -8.25 10.44 -22.64
CA PRO A 178 -7.20 11.34 -22.19
C PRO A 178 -7.35 12.78 -22.69
N GLU A 179 -7.93 13.00 -23.87
CA GLU A 179 -8.16 14.31 -24.49
C GLU A 179 -9.42 15.04 -23.99
N ASP A 180 -10.19 14.45 -23.07
CA ASP A 180 -11.38 15.11 -22.53
C ASP A 180 -10.97 16.37 -21.74
N PRO A 181 -11.42 17.58 -22.12
CA PRO A 181 -10.96 18.82 -21.50
C PRO A 181 -11.36 18.95 -20.03
N ARG A 182 -12.29 18.12 -19.54
CA ARG A 182 -12.65 18.06 -18.12
C ARG A 182 -11.60 17.30 -17.30
N MET A 183 -10.68 16.57 -17.93
CA MET A 183 -9.71 15.74 -17.21
C MET A 183 -8.46 16.55 -16.85
N LYS A 184 -8.19 16.63 -15.56
CA LYS A 184 -6.99 17.25 -14.98
C LYS A 184 -6.17 16.23 -14.21
N LEU A 185 -4.86 16.47 -14.17
CA LEU A 185 -3.93 15.75 -13.33
C LEU A 185 -3.79 16.47 -11.99
N ILE A 186 -3.75 15.67 -10.91
CA ILE A 186 -3.34 16.11 -9.58
C ILE A 186 -2.11 15.29 -9.21
N GLU A 187 -0.99 15.97 -8.98
CA GLU A 187 0.23 15.41 -8.41
C GLU A 187 0.32 15.80 -6.94
N ILE A 188 0.46 14.81 -6.06
CA ILE A 188 0.72 15.04 -4.65
C ILE A 188 2.20 14.76 -4.39
N GLN A 189 2.93 15.84 -4.11
CA GLN A 189 4.34 15.84 -3.77
C GLN A 189 4.47 15.63 -2.27
N SER A 190 4.94 14.46 -1.86
CA SER A 190 5.08 14.07 -0.46
C SER A 190 6.12 14.95 0.26
N LYS A 191 5.81 15.32 1.51
CA LYS A 191 6.69 16.08 2.41
C LYS A 191 6.93 15.37 3.74
N TYR A 192 5.95 14.60 4.19
CA TYR A 192 6.07 13.75 5.35
C TYR A 192 5.29 12.48 5.11
N ILE A 193 5.87 11.35 5.46
CA ILE A 193 5.21 10.04 5.36
C ILE A 193 5.39 9.35 6.70
N SER A 194 4.31 8.81 7.25
CA SER A 194 4.35 7.88 8.38
C SER A 194 3.55 6.64 8.00
N TYR A 195 4.00 5.49 8.44
CA TYR A 195 3.27 4.25 8.24
C TYR A 195 3.52 3.28 9.37
N TRP A 196 2.54 2.40 9.58
CA TRP A 196 2.73 1.21 10.37
C TRP A 196 2.58 -0.01 9.46
N LYS A 197 3.49 -0.96 9.65
CA LYS A 197 3.52 -2.22 8.92
C LYS A 197 3.45 -3.38 9.91
N ALA A 198 2.50 -4.28 9.70
CA ALA A 198 2.44 -5.53 10.44
C ALA A 198 3.68 -6.38 10.13
N GLU A 199 4.34 -6.85 11.20
CA GLU A 199 5.48 -7.78 11.09
C GLU A 199 5.12 -9.19 11.57
N VAL A 200 3.89 -9.34 12.09
CA VAL A 200 3.30 -10.63 12.45
C VAL A 200 2.09 -10.94 11.56
N SER A 201 1.79 -12.23 11.41
CA SER A 201 0.54 -12.66 10.77
C SER A 201 -0.68 -12.30 11.62
N ALA A 202 -1.89 -12.36 11.06
CA ALA A 202 -3.12 -12.13 11.83
C ALA A 202 -3.25 -13.02 13.07
N LEU A 203 -2.80 -14.29 12.99
CA LEU A 203 -2.76 -15.17 14.16
C LEU A 203 -1.68 -14.76 15.16
N GLY A 204 -0.52 -14.32 14.68
CA GLY A 204 0.55 -13.76 15.52
C GLY A 204 0.09 -12.50 16.25
N PHE A 205 -0.64 -11.62 15.57
CA PHE A 205 -1.21 -10.41 16.13
C PHE A 205 -2.09 -10.72 17.35
N GLY A 206 -3.05 -11.65 17.19
CA GLY A 206 -3.92 -12.05 18.30
C GLY A 206 -3.15 -12.67 19.47
N ARG A 207 -2.08 -13.43 19.19
CA ARG A 207 -1.22 -14.02 20.23
C ARG A 207 -0.45 -12.97 21.02
N GLU A 208 0.16 -11.99 20.35
CA GLU A 208 0.86 -10.88 21.00
C GLU A 208 -0.07 -10.09 21.92
N VAL A 209 -1.27 -9.77 21.44
CA VAL A 209 -2.28 -9.03 22.22
C VAL A 209 -2.71 -9.83 23.46
N ILE A 210 -3.07 -11.10 23.30
CA ILE A 210 -3.47 -11.95 24.44
C ILE A 210 -2.32 -12.09 25.44
N GLY A 211 -1.09 -12.31 24.94
CA GLY A 211 0.11 -12.41 25.76
C GLY A 211 0.31 -11.15 26.61
N ALA A 212 0.27 -9.97 25.98
CA ALA A 212 0.41 -8.69 26.67
C ALA A 212 -0.67 -8.47 27.74
N ILE A 213 -1.93 -8.83 27.47
CA ILE A 213 -3.02 -8.74 28.44
C ILE A 213 -2.75 -9.63 29.66
N VAL A 214 -2.30 -10.88 29.44
CA VAL A 214 -2.06 -11.84 30.52
C VAL A 214 -0.82 -11.47 31.35
N THR A 215 0.22 -10.94 30.72
CA THR A 215 1.50 -10.64 31.40
C THR A 215 1.59 -9.20 31.92
N GLY A 216 0.70 -8.31 31.52
CA GLY A 216 0.85 -6.87 31.72
C GLY A 216 1.95 -6.24 30.85
N GLY A 217 2.39 -6.94 29.81
CA GLY A 217 3.37 -6.48 28.83
C GLY A 217 2.77 -5.53 27.78
N VAL A 218 3.55 -5.23 26.74
CA VAL A 218 3.11 -4.43 25.58
C VAL A 218 3.24 -5.29 24.34
N ALA A 219 2.16 -5.40 23.57
CA ALA A 219 2.16 -6.15 22.32
C ALA A 219 3.08 -5.45 21.30
N ASN A 220 3.98 -6.22 20.68
CA ASN A 220 4.79 -5.73 19.57
C ASN A 220 4.38 -6.48 18.30
N THR A 221 3.59 -5.81 17.46
CA THR A 221 2.93 -6.45 16.31
C THR A 221 3.46 -5.96 14.97
N GLY A 222 4.30 -4.93 14.97
CA GLY A 222 4.77 -4.32 13.75
C GLY A 222 5.69 -3.14 13.99
N ALA A 223 6.07 -2.49 12.90
CA ALA A 223 6.98 -1.36 12.89
C ALA A 223 6.25 -0.08 12.46
N LEU A 224 6.39 0.96 13.28
CA LEU A 224 5.99 2.33 12.98
C LEU A 224 7.23 3.09 12.49
N ARG A 225 7.16 3.63 11.27
CA ARG A 225 8.28 4.34 10.65
C ARG A 225 7.82 5.66 10.07
N GLU A 226 8.74 6.61 10.02
CA GLU A 226 8.56 7.90 9.35
C GLU A 226 9.65 8.18 8.31
N MET A 227 9.25 8.97 7.31
CA MET A 227 10.13 9.64 6.38
C MET A 227 9.86 11.15 6.40
N LYS A 228 10.92 11.94 6.60
CA LYS A 228 10.92 13.41 6.61
C LYS A 228 11.23 13.98 5.24
N GLU A 229 11.06 15.29 5.10
CA GLU A 229 11.10 15.95 3.79
C GLU A 229 12.44 15.77 3.06
N ASP A 230 13.57 15.80 3.77
CA ASP A 230 14.90 15.69 3.14
C ASP A 230 15.17 14.30 2.54
N GLU A 231 14.83 13.22 3.26
CA GLU A 231 14.94 11.85 2.72
C GLU A 231 13.94 11.60 1.59
N ILE A 232 12.74 12.20 1.66
CA ILE A 232 11.75 12.14 0.59
C ILE A 232 12.26 12.85 -0.68
N LYS A 233 12.89 14.03 -0.54
CA LYS A 233 13.50 14.75 -1.66
C LYS A 233 14.61 13.94 -2.32
N GLN A 234 15.45 13.26 -1.52
CA GLN A 234 16.48 12.37 -2.04
C GLN A 234 15.85 11.20 -2.82
N ALA A 235 14.86 10.51 -2.24
CA ALA A 235 14.17 9.39 -2.88
C ALA A 235 13.50 9.81 -4.21
N ARG A 236 12.84 10.97 -4.24
CA ARG A 236 12.24 11.54 -5.46
C ARG A 236 13.29 11.77 -6.57
N SER A 237 14.45 12.29 -6.18
CA SER A 237 15.53 12.61 -7.13
C SER A 237 16.15 11.34 -7.72
N SER A 238 16.37 10.32 -6.89
CA SER A 238 16.84 9.01 -7.33
C SER A 238 15.85 8.32 -8.27
N ASP A 239 14.55 8.33 -7.96
CA ASP A 239 13.51 7.72 -8.80
C ASP A 239 13.41 8.42 -10.17
N SER A 240 13.42 9.76 -10.18
CA SER A 240 13.35 10.56 -11.41
C SER A 240 14.54 10.27 -12.35
N SER A 241 15.74 10.04 -11.79
CA SER A 241 16.94 9.70 -12.57
C SER A 241 16.90 8.31 -13.21
N MET A 242 16.07 7.40 -12.69
CA MET A 242 15.91 6.03 -13.20
C MET A 242 14.79 5.93 -14.24
N SER A 243 13.89 6.91 -14.29
CA SER A 243 12.78 6.99 -15.25
C SER A 243 13.02 7.91 -16.44
N SER A 244 14.14 8.66 -16.45
CA SER A 244 14.56 9.58 -17.52
C SER A 244 15.52 8.90 -18.49
#